data_AF-A0A7C7L2G8-F1
#
_entry.id   AF-A0A7C7L2G8-F1
#
_cell.length_a   1.000
_cell.length_b   1.000
_cell.length_c   1.000
_cell.angle_alpha   90.00
_cell.angle_beta   90.00
_cell.angle_gamma   90.00
#
_symmetry.space_group_name_H-M   'P 1'
#
loop_
_entity.id
_entity.type
_entity.pdbx_description
1 polymer ?
#
loop_
_entity_poly.entity_id
_entity_poly.type
_entity_poly.pdbx_seq_one_letter_code
_entity_poly.pdbx_strand_id
1 'polypeptide(L)'
;MERAMLSPIDLGIILSYQCQAGCKHCLYACGARWHQWMTPAQVEEAIEVTKYWRHPFRIHLTGGEPFLNFELLLEATKIVAQHGIFQFVETNAGWCRNERIAYEKLYELKSLGMDAILISCSPFQAEHIPLQRTLTAIRVACDVFGERNVIVYLPQCIEWVKQFSVERTVPIEAYIERYGMRQVGHMLWEQYGLIGGGRSSYHLGHLTRKFPAERFRGQNCMLELLYPHHSHFDLYGNHISWFCGGLSIDYWWRLPETLREFAKGNFPPLIEI
;
A
#
# COMPACT_ATOMS: atom_id res chain seq x y z
N MET A 1 15.34 -20.02 11.49
CA MET A 1 14.59 -20.68 10.39
C MET A 1 14.97 -19.96 9.12
N GLU A 2 15.57 -20.66 8.18
CA GLU A 2 15.79 -20.15 6.83
C GLU A 2 14.41 -19.89 6.19
N ARG A 3 14.21 -18.69 5.66
CA ARG A 3 12.91 -18.31 5.07
C ARG A 3 12.74 -19.03 3.74
N ALA A 4 11.55 -19.57 3.49
CA ALA A 4 11.24 -20.13 2.19
C ALA A 4 11.19 -19.01 1.14
N MET A 5 11.51 -19.35 -0.11
CA MET A 5 11.31 -18.42 -1.23
C MET A 5 9.81 -18.17 -1.40
N LEU A 6 9.45 -16.94 -1.75
CA LEU A 6 8.07 -16.54 -1.97
C LEU A 6 7.12 -16.83 -0.80
N SER A 7 7.61 -16.65 0.43
CA SER A 7 6.81 -16.80 1.65
C SER A 7 6.56 -15.44 2.35
N PRO A 8 5.76 -14.54 1.78
CA PRO A 8 5.44 -13.26 2.42
C PRO A 8 4.63 -13.50 3.69
N ILE A 9 4.84 -12.67 4.70
CA ILE A 9 4.02 -12.68 5.93
C ILE A 9 2.86 -11.68 5.83
N ASP A 10 2.85 -10.86 4.78
CA ASP A 10 1.85 -9.85 4.48
C ASP A 10 1.58 -9.84 2.96
N LEU A 11 0.32 -10.07 2.56
CA LEU A 11 -0.11 -10.04 1.16
C LEU A 11 -1.12 -8.93 0.92
N GLY A 12 -0.80 -8.06 -0.01
CA GLY A 12 -1.69 -7.00 -0.48
C GLY A 12 -2.60 -7.47 -1.59
N ILE A 13 -3.90 -7.27 -1.44
CA ILE A 13 -4.84 -7.42 -2.55
C ILE A 13 -5.16 -6.01 -3.06
N ILE A 14 -4.58 -5.65 -4.21
CA ILE A 14 -4.80 -4.37 -4.89
C ILE A 14 -6.13 -4.49 -5.64
N LEU A 15 -7.21 -4.03 -5.00
CA LEU A 15 -8.57 -4.08 -5.55
C LEU A 15 -8.72 -3.21 -6.80
N SER A 16 -7.94 -2.13 -6.90
CA SER A 16 -7.89 -1.24 -8.05
C SER A 16 -6.62 -0.39 -8.04
N TYR A 17 -6.33 0.32 -9.12
CA TYR A 17 -5.39 1.45 -9.12
C TYR A 17 -6.10 2.81 -9.04
N GLN A 18 -7.44 2.83 -8.95
CA GLN A 18 -8.23 4.04 -8.81
C GLN A 18 -8.02 4.68 -7.45
N CYS A 19 -7.71 5.98 -7.45
CA CYS A 19 -7.53 6.78 -6.25
C CYS A 19 -7.90 8.22 -6.54
N GLN A 20 -8.55 8.89 -5.60
CA GLN A 20 -8.82 10.33 -5.68
C GLN A 20 -7.55 11.17 -5.44
N ALA A 21 -6.50 10.57 -4.85
CA ALA A 21 -5.24 11.24 -4.57
C ALA A 21 -4.16 10.81 -5.58
N GLY A 22 -3.63 11.77 -6.32
CA GLY A 22 -2.52 11.59 -7.26
C GLY A 22 -1.15 11.72 -6.60
N CYS A 23 -0.97 11.17 -5.38
CA CYS A 23 0.18 11.46 -4.51
C CYS A 23 1.53 11.32 -5.24
N LYS A 24 2.41 12.32 -5.09
CA LYS A 24 3.73 12.37 -5.74
C LYS A 24 4.65 11.20 -5.35
N HIS A 25 4.42 10.53 -4.22
CA HIS A 25 5.22 9.38 -3.77
C HIS A 25 4.68 8.00 -4.19
N CYS A 26 3.50 7.93 -4.80
CA CYS A 26 2.81 6.64 -5.00
C CYS A 26 3.60 5.71 -5.92
N LEU A 27 3.98 4.55 -5.40
CA LEU A 27 4.72 3.50 -6.10
C LEU A 27 3.95 2.93 -7.29
N TYR A 28 2.66 2.68 -7.10
CA TYR A 28 1.78 2.09 -8.11
C TYR A 28 1.18 3.10 -9.09
N ALA A 29 1.54 4.38 -8.96
CA ALA A 29 0.99 5.46 -9.76
C ALA A 29 -0.56 5.47 -9.83
N CYS A 30 -1.21 5.12 -8.71
CA CYS A 30 -2.67 5.14 -8.54
C CYS A 30 -3.24 6.55 -8.77
N GLY A 31 -4.50 6.67 -9.19
CA GLY A 31 -5.10 7.98 -9.47
C GLY A 31 -6.43 7.90 -10.20
N ALA A 32 -7.03 9.06 -10.47
CA ALA A 32 -8.40 9.17 -10.99
C ALA A 32 -8.58 8.61 -12.41
N ARG A 33 -7.48 8.41 -13.16
CA ARG A 33 -7.49 7.85 -14.53
C ARG A 33 -7.78 6.35 -14.60
N TRP A 34 -7.67 5.65 -13.47
CA TRP A 34 -7.93 4.22 -13.42
C TRP A 34 -9.40 3.99 -13.10
N HIS A 35 -10.00 2.99 -13.73
CA HIS A 35 -11.45 2.72 -13.60
C HIS A 35 -11.77 1.24 -13.38
N GLN A 36 -10.79 0.37 -13.60
CA GLN A 36 -10.94 -1.07 -13.42
C GLN A 36 -10.83 -1.44 -11.95
N TRP A 37 -11.59 -2.45 -11.56
CA TRP A 37 -11.60 -3.03 -10.22
C TRP A 37 -11.57 -4.55 -10.34
N MET A 38 -11.06 -5.23 -9.32
CA MET A 38 -11.30 -6.65 -9.15
C MET A 38 -12.80 -6.92 -9.04
N THR A 39 -13.25 -8.06 -9.53
CA THR A 39 -14.56 -8.61 -9.18
C THR A 39 -14.47 -9.39 -7.87
N PRO A 40 -15.59 -9.61 -7.15
CA PRO A 40 -15.59 -10.51 -5.98
C PRO A 40 -15.02 -11.90 -6.31
N ALA A 41 -15.32 -12.44 -7.50
CA ALA A 41 -14.78 -13.73 -7.95
C ALA A 41 -13.25 -13.69 -8.10
N GLN A 42 -12.67 -12.61 -8.64
CA GLN A 42 -11.22 -12.48 -8.71
C GLN A 42 -10.58 -12.36 -7.32
N VAL A 43 -11.25 -11.70 -6.37
CA VAL A 43 -10.78 -11.64 -4.98
C VAL A 43 -10.79 -13.05 -4.39
N GLU A 44 -11.88 -13.81 -4.54
CA GLU A 44 -11.99 -15.19 -4.06
C GLU A 44 -10.92 -16.10 -4.67
N GLU A 45 -10.71 -16.06 -5.99
CA GLU A 45 -9.64 -16.80 -6.66
C GLU A 45 -8.25 -16.43 -6.14
N ALA A 46 -8.00 -15.14 -5.93
CA ALA A 46 -6.74 -14.64 -5.39
C ALA A 46 -6.49 -15.11 -3.95
N ILE A 47 -7.53 -15.20 -3.11
CA ILE A 47 -7.42 -15.74 -1.74
C ILE A 47 -7.24 -17.26 -1.78
N GLU A 48 -8.04 -17.98 -2.59
CA GLU A 48 -7.99 -19.43 -2.71
C GLU A 48 -6.62 -19.95 -3.13
N VAL A 49 -5.92 -19.24 -4.02
CA VAL A 49 -4.58 -19.67 -4.45
C VAL A 49 -3.55 -19.58 -3.32
N THR A 50 -3.76 -18.73 -2.31
CA THR A 50 -2.83 -18.60 -1.18
C THR A 50 -2.74 -19.87 -0.32
N LYS A 51 -3.69 -20.81 -0.43
CA LYS A 51 -3.63 -22.10 0.30
C LYS A 51 -2.40 -22.96 -0.01
N TYR A 52 -1.70 -22.65 -1.10
CA TYR A 52 -0.44 -23.30 -1.45
C TYR A 52 0.74 -22.81 -0.60
N TRP A 53 0.59 -21.66 0.08
CA TRP A 53 1.51 -21.24 1.13
C TRP A 53 1.24 -22.03 2.42
N ARG A 54 2.30 -22.64 2.98
CA ARG A 54 2.24 -23.48 4.18
C ARG A 54 2.79 -22.76 5.42
N HIS A 55 2.56 -21.46 5.50
CA HIS A 55 3.00 -20.60 6.60
C HIS A 55 1.93 -19.56 6.92
N PRO A 56 1.89 -19.02 8.15
CA PRO A 56 0.96 -17.94 8.49
C PRO A 56 1.30 -16.64 7.76
N PHE A 57 0.27 -15.96 7.29
CA PHE A 57 0.35 -14.63 6.72
C PHE A 57 -0.93 -13.85 7.06
N ARG A 58 -0.90 -12.55 6.79
CA ARG A 58 -2.07 -11.67 6.86
C ARG A 58 -2.37 -11.07 5.49
N ILE A 59 -3.56 -10.53 5.33
CA ILE A 59 -3.97 -9.83 4.12
C ILE A 59 -4.17 -8.34 4.42
N HIS A 60 -3.71 -7.49 3.52
CA HIS A 60 -4.18 -6.10 3.48
C HIS A 60 -4.94 -5.81 2.20
N LEU A 61 -6.18 -5.35 2.37
CA LEU A 61 -6.98 -4.85 1.26
C LEU A 61 -6.53 -3.42 0.96
N THR A 62 -6.12 -3.19 -0.29
CA THR A 62 -5.51 -1.92 -0.70
C THR A 62 -5.85 -1.58 -2.16
N GLY A 63 -5.28 -0.48 -2.66
CA GLY A 63 -5.33 -0.10 -4.06
C GLY A 63 -6.54 0.74 -4.50
N GLY A 64 -6.37 1.80 -5.29
CA GLY A 64 -5.55 2.91 -4.84
C GLY A 64 -6.21 3.54 -3.61
N GLU A 65 -7.52 3.76 -3.63
CA GLU A 65 -8.33 3.98 -2.42
C GLU A 65 -9.53 3.01 -2.40
N PRO A 66 -9.50 1.96 -1.57
CA PRO A 66 -10.55 0.94 -1.50
C PRO A 66 -11.94 1.51 -1.20
N PHE A 67 -12.03 2.59 -0.40
CA PHE A 67 -13.31 3.19 -0.02
C PHE A 67 -14.04 3.89 -1.18
N LEU A 68 -13.41 4.03 -2.36
CA LEU A 68 -14.11 4.51 -3.57
C LEU A 68 -15.11 3.48 -4.12
N ASN A 69 -14.88 2.18 -3.87
CA ASN A 69 -15.83 1.11 -4.18
C ASN A 69 -16.12 0.31 -2.92
N PHE A 70 -16.94 0.91 -2.06
CA PHE A 70 -17.20 0.36 -0.74
C PHE A 70 -17.92 -1.00 -0.77
N GLU A 71 -18.83 -1.22 -1.71
CA GLU A 71 -19.50 -2.52 -1.88
C GLU A 71 -18.49 -3.66 -2.16
N LEU A 72 -17.54 -3.44 -3.07
CA LEU A 72 -16.49 -4.42 -3.31
C LEU A 72 -15.59 -4.62 -2.09
N LEU A 73 -15.28 -3.56 -1.34
CA LEU A 73 -14.50 -3.67 -0.11
C LEU A 73 -15.22 -4.53 0.94
N LEU A 74 -16.55 -4.39 1.08
CA LEU A 74 -17.36 -5.23 1.97
C LEU A 74 -17.32 -6.71 1.53
N GLU A 75 -17.49 -6.98 0.23
CA GLU A 75 -17.41 -8.34 -0.31
C GLU A 75 -16.01 -8.96 -0.14
N ALA A 76 -14.96 -8.21 -0.44
CA ALA A 76 -13.58 -8.66 -0.22
C ALA A 76 -13.31 -8.96 1.27
N THR A 77 -13.82 -8.13 2.18
CA THR A 77 -13.72 -8.35 3.62
C THR A 77 -14.36 -9.67 4.03
N LYS A 78 -15.57 -9.97 3.53
CA LYS A 78 -16.26 -11.23 3.81
C LYS A 78 -15.47 -12.43 3.28
N ILE A 79 -14.98 -12.36 2.05
CA ILE A 79 -14.21 -13.45 1.40
C ILE A 79 -12.98 -13.79 2.24
N VAL A 80 -12.20 -12.79 2.64
CA VAL A 80 -10.99 -13.01 3.46
C VAL A 80 -11.35 -13.58 4.85
N ALA A 81 -12.42 -13.06 5.48
CA ALA A 81 -12.89 -13.54 6.78
C ALA A 81 -13.34 -15.01 6.75
N GLN A 82 -13.99 -15.46 5.66
CA GLN A 82 -14.41 -16.86 5.48
C GLN A 82 -13.22 -17.84 5.46
N HIS A 83 -12.03 -17.36 5.08
CA HIS A 83 -10.80 -18.13 5.09
C HIS A 83 -10.08 -18.08 6.45
N GLY A 84 -10.60 -17.33 7.42
CA GLY A 84 -10.00 -17.18 8.76
C GLY A 84 -8.64 -16.48 8.75
N ILE A 85 -8.35 -15.67 7.73
CA ILE A 85 -7.09 -14.93 7.60
C ILE A 85 -7.25 -13.57 8.25
N PHE A 86 -6.29 -13.19 9.11
CA PHE A 86 -6.26 -11.84 9.69
C PHE A 86 -6.14 -10.79 8.58
N GLN A 87 -6.98 -9.76 8.64
CA GLN A 87 -7.01 -8.73 7.61
C GLN A 87 -7.06 -7.30 8.12
N PHE A 88 -6.47 -6.40 7.35
CA PHE A 88 -6.62 -4.97 7.54
C PHE A 88 -6.85 -4.23 6.22
N VAL A 89 -7.43 -3.03 6.28
CA VAL A 89 -7.57 -2.18 5.09
C VAL A 89 -6.60 -1.00 5.18
N GLU A 90 -5.95 -0.67 4.07
CA GLU A 90 -5.18 0.56 3.92
C GLU A 90 -6.02 1.65 3.28
N THR A 91 -6.01 2.85 3.85
CA THR A 91 -6.77 3.99 3.32
C THR A 91 -6.03 5.32 3.49
N ASN A 92 -6.28 6.24 2.56
CA ASN A 92 -5.85 7.63 2.64
C ASN A 92 -6.82 8.52 3.43
N ALA A 93 -7.92 7.96 3.94
CA ALA A 93 -8.96 8.65 4.71
C ALA A 93 -9.72 9.79 3.99
N GLY A 94 -9.55 9.96 2.67
CA GLY A 94 -10.19 11.05 1.94
C GLY A 94 -11.72 10.96 1.88
N TRP A 95 -12.28 9.77 2.10
CA TRP A 95 -13.72 9.51 2.21
C TRP A 95 -14.32 9.95 3.57
N CYS A 96 -13.49 10.17 4.59
CA CYS A 96 -13.90 10.51 5.96
C CYS A 96 -14.30 12.00 6.06
N ARG A 97 -15.54 12.34 5.68
CA ARG A 97 -16.02 13.74 5.66
C ARG A 97 -16.51 14.22 7.03
N ASN A 98 -16.96 13.30 7.88
CA ASN A 98 -17.41 13.55 9.25
C ASN A 98 -17.40 12.24 10.04
N GLU A 99 -17.60 12.34 11.35
CA GLU A 99 -17.61 11.22 12.29
C GLU A 99 -18.67 10.16 11.96
N ARG A 100 -19.88 10.59 11.58
CA ARG A 100 -20.97 9.66 11.27
C ARG A 100 -20.63 8.75 10.09
N ILE A 101 -20.15 9.32 8.98
CA ILE A 101 -19.73 8.55 7.79
C ILE A 101 -18.56 7.62 8.13
N ALA A 102 -17.63 8.10 8.95
CA ALA A 102 -16.51 7.30 9.43
C ALA A 102 -17.00 6.08 10.21
N TYR A 103 -17.86 6.31 11.19
CA TYR A 103 -18.36 5.27 12.08
C TYR A 103 -19.18 4.24 11.32
N GLU A 104 -20.14 4.68 10.49
CA GLU A 104 -20.99 3.78 9.69
C GLU A 104 -20.14 2.81 8.86
N LYS A 105 -19.17 3.34 8.10
CA LYS A 105 -18.34 2.52 7.21
C LYS A 105 -17.37 1.61 7.96
N LEU A 106 -16.71 2.11 9.01
CA LEU A 106 -15.74 1.31 9.77
C LEU A 106 -16.44 0.23 10.59
N TYR A 107 -17.59 0.53 11.18
CA TYR A 107 -18.37 -0.44 11.93
C TYR A 107 -18.87 -1.57 11.02
N GLU A 108 -19.31 -1.25 9.82
CA GLU A 108 -19.74 -2.24 8.83
C GLU A 108 -18.58 -3.16 8.40
N LEU A 109 -17.38 -2.62 8.15
CA LEU A 109 -16.20 -3.44 7.89
C LEU A 109 -15.88 -4.36 9.07
N LYS A 110 -15.88 -3.82 10.29
CA LYS A 110 -15.62 -4.60 11.51
C LYS A 110 -16.63 -5.73 11.70
N SER A 111 -17.92 -5.46 11.46
CA SER A 111 -18.98 -6.48 11.63
C SER A 111 -18.89 -7.61 10.61
N LEU A 112 -18.24 -7.38 9.46
CA LEU A 112 -17.96 -8.38 8.44
C LEU A 112 -16.64 -9.14 8.63
N GLY A 113 -15.86 -8.81 9.66
CA GLY A 113 -14.62 -9.51 9.99
C GLY A 113 -13.33 -8.79 9.58
N MET A 114 -13.36 -7.46 9.36
CA MET A 114 -12.14 -6.66 9.30
C MET A 114 -11.51 -6.57 10.70
N ASP A 115 -10.25 -6.96 10.85
CA ASP A 115 -9.58 -6.98 12.16
C ASP A 115 -8.94 -5.64 12.53
N ALA A 116 -8.35 -4.97 11.53
CA ALA A 116 -7.58 -3.75 11.74
C ALA A 116 -7.65 -2.77 10.56
N ILE A 117 -7.08 -1.59 10.74
CA ILE A 117 -7.02 -0.56 9.71
C ILE A 117 -5.67 0.18 9.76
N LEU A 118 -5.13 0.48 8.59
CA LEU A 118 -3.97 1.35 8.42
C LEU A 118 -4.39 2.64 7.72
N ILE A 119 -4.17 3.76 8.41
CA ILE A 119 -4.50 5.10 7.93
C ILE A 119 -3.20 5.79 7.53
N SER A 120 -3.10 6.11 6.23
CA SER A 120 -1.97 6.81 5.67
C SER A 120 -2.09 8.32 5.91
N CYS A 121 -1.06 8.91 6.53
CA CYS A 121 -0.91 10.35 6.67
C CYS A 121 0.51 10.76 6.29
N SER A 122 0.66 11.59 5.27
CA SER A 122 1.96 12.15 4.91
C SER A 122 1.80 13.51 4.22
N PRO A 123 2.90 14.26 4.04
CA PRO A 123 2.90 15.46 3.20
C PRO A 123 2.29 15.25 1.81
N PHE A 124 2.36 14.03 1.26
CA PHE A 124 1.84 13.71 -0.08
C PHE A 124 0.33 13.51 -0.11
N GLN A 125 -0.26 12.88 0.91
CA GLN A 125 -1.72 12.81 1.03
C GLN A 125 -2.27 14.22 1.35
N ALA A 126 -1.52 15.02 2.12
CA ALA A 126 -1.92 16.37 2.50
C ALA A 126 -2.11 17.31 1.30
N GLU A 127 -1.46 17.08 0.16
CA GLU A 127 -1.70 17.85 -1.08
C GLU A 127 -3.14 17.73 -1.59
N HIS A 128 -3.82 16.63 -1.23
CA HIS A 128 -5.14 16.26 -1.76
C HIS A 128 -6.23 16.16 -0.69
N ILE A 129 -5.85 15.85 0.55
CA ILE A 129 -6.76 15.51 1.64
C ILE A 129 -6.40 16.38 2.85
N PRO A 130 -7.32 17.23 3.35
CA PRO A 130 -7.09 17.97 4.59
C PRO A 130 -6.84 17.02 5.76
N LEU A 131 -5.85 17.34 6.59
CA LEU A 131 -5.44 16.52 7.73
C LEU A 131 -6.60 16.22 8.69
N GLN A 132 -7.57 17.13 8.83
CA GLN A 132 -8.77 16.92 9.64
C GLN A 132 -9.50 15.60 9.30
N ARG A 133 -9.54 15.20 8.03
CA ARG A 133 -10.17 13.93 7.62
C ARG A 133 -9.43 12.74 8.20
N THR A 134 -8.10 12.75 8.12
CA THR A 134 -7.24 11.73 8.70
C THR A 134 -7.39 11.68 10.23
N LEU A 135 -7.39 12.82 10.92
CA LEU A 135 -7.56 12.86 12.38
C LEU A 135 -8.93 12.30 12.81
N THR A 136 -9.99 12.68 12.10
CA THR A 136 -11.33 12.13 12.32
C THR A 136 -11.34 10.62 12.11
N ALA A 137 -10.74 10.13 11.01
CA ALA A 137 -10.67 8.71 10.71
C ALA A 137 -9.90 7.94 11.78
N ILE A 138 -8.77 8.45 12.27
CA ILE A 138 -7.97 7.82 13.33
C ILE A 138 -8.78 7.68 14.61
N ARG A 139 -9.40 8.76 15.09
CA ARG A 139 -10.20 8.72 16.32
C ARG A 139 -11.35 7.71 16.21
N VAL A 140 -12.14 7.79 15.14
CA VAL A 140 -13.29 6.89 14.97
C VAL A 140 -12.83 5.45 14.76
N ALA A 141 -11.69 5.23 14.09
CA ALA A 141 -11.09 3.90 13.99
C ALA A 141 -10.69 3.36 15.36
N CYS A 142 -10.15 4.18 16.27
CA CYS A 142 -9.84 3.75 17.63
C CYS A 142 -11.12 3.37 18.40
N ASP A 143 -12.20 4.12 18.24
CA ASP A 143 -13.50 3.81 18.86
C ASP A 143 -14.08 2.49 18.33
N VAL A 144 -13.94 2.23 17.02
CA VAL A 144 -14.50 1.04 16.36
C VAL A 144 -13.61 -0.19 16.56
N PHE A 145 -12.33 -0.13 16.21
CA PHE A 145 -11.41 -1.28 16.18
C PHE A 145 -10.64 -1.48 17.50
N GLY A 146 -10.52 -0.44 18.32
CA GLY A 146 -9.60 -0.38 19.46
C GLY A 146 -8.20 0.06 19.04
N GLU A 147 -7.51 0.80 19.89
CA GLU A 147 -6.20 1.42 19.58
C GLU A 147 -5.15 0.44 19.04
N ARG A 148 -5.14 -0.82 19.54
CA ARG A 148 -4.19 -1.86 19.11
C ARG A 148 -4.36 -2.31 17.66
N ASN A 149 -5.55 -2.07 17.09
CA ASN A 149 -5.92 -2.47 15.74
C ASN A 149 -5.97 -1.27 14.77
N VAL A 150 -5.45 -0.12 15.18
CA VAL A 150 -5.33 1.07 14.34
C VAL A 150 -3.87 1.40 14.14
N ILE A 151 -3.44 1.37 12.88
CA ILE A 151 -2.08 1.71 12.47
C ILE A 151 -2.12 3.10 11.83
N VAL A 152 -1.37 4.04 12.38
CA VAL A 152 -1.09 5.33 11.73
C VAL A 152 0.25 5.20 11.02
N TYR A 153 0.25 5.27 9.68
CA TYR A 153 1.49 5.18 8.92
C TYR A 153 2.35 6.43 9.15
N LEU A 154 3.53 6.25 9.75
CA LEU A 154 4.50 7.31 10.08
C LEU A 154 3.85 8.49 10.85
N PRO A 155 3.44 8.28 12.11
CA PRO A 155 2.64 9.25 12.87
C PRO A 155 3.30 10.63 13.02
N GLN A 156 4.64 10.73 12.92
CA GLN A 156 5.35 12.01 12.90
C GLN A 156 4.91 12.94 11.75
N CYS A 157 4.39 12.39 10.65
CA CYS A 157 3.89 13.18 9.54
C CYS A 157 2.67 14.02 9.90
N ILE A 158 1.88 13.60 10.90
CA ILE A 158 0.77 14.40 11.42
C ILE A 158 1.33 15.74 11.92
N GLU A 159 2.41 15.70 12.71
CA GLU A 159 3.03 16.90 13.26
C GLU A 159 3.70 17.76 12.17
N TRP A 160 4.20 17.16 11.10
CA TRP A 160 4.70 17.92 9.94
C TRP A 160 3.58 18.69 9.24
N VAL A 161 2.43 18.06 8.99
CA VAL A 161 1.31 18.68 8.27
C VAL A 161 0.60 19.72 9.15
N LYS A 162 0.44 19.47 10.46
CA LYS A 162 -0.18 20.40 11.43
C LYS A 162 0.50 21.76 11.47
N GLN A 163 1.80 21.84 11.18
CA GLN A 163 2.56 23.10 11.15
C GLN A 163 2.11 24.05 10.02
N PHE A 164 1.34 23.55 9.06
CA PHE A 164 0.83 24.32 7.93
C PHE A 164 -0.69 24.48 8.00
N SER A 165 -1.43 23.37 8.07
CA SER A 165 -2.89 23.42 8.19
C SER A 165 -3.47 22.07 8.62
N VAL A 166 -4.54 22.13 9.42
CA VAL A 166 -5.40 20.98 9.71
C VAL A 166 -6.59 20.93 8.74
N GLU A 167 -7.12 22.08 8.37
CA GLU A 167 -8.40 22.23 7.66
C GLU A 167 -8.25 22.31 6.14
N ARG A 168 -7.08 22.70 5.65
CA ARG A 168 -6.79 22.86 4.22
C ARG A 168 -5.76 21.83 3.76
N THR A 169 -5.74 21.58 2.46
CA THR A 169 -4.66 20.82 1.83
C THR A 169 -3.35 21.61 1.87
N VAL A 170 -2.24 20.90 1.92
CA VAL A 170 -0.89 21.46 2.03
C VAL A 170 -0.05 20.92 0.87
N PRO A 171 0.29 21.75 -0.14
CA PRO A 171 1.16 21.33 -1.24
C PRO A 171 2.60 21.12 -0.77
N ILE A 172 3.36 20.23 -1.43
CA ILE A 172 4.79 20.04 -1.11
C ILE A 172 5.59 21.33 -1.27
N GLU A 173 5.18 22.19 -2.21
CA GLU A 173 5.78 23.49 -2.48
C GLU A 173 5.80 24.39 -1.23
N ALA A 174 4.81 24.30 -0.34
CA ALA A 174 4.78 25.05 0.92
C ALA A 174 5.91 24.63 1.88
N TYR A 175 6.27 23.34 1.89
CA TYR A 175 7.41 22.85 2.66
C TYR A 175 8.72 23.38 2.09
N ILE A 176 8.83 23.43 0.76
CA ILE A 176 10.03 23.93 0.07
C ILE A 176 10.22 25.42 0.32
N GLU A 177 9.16 26.22 0.25
CA GLU A 177 9.20 27.64 0.56
C GLU A 177 9.63 27.91 2.00
N ARG A 178 9.13 27.13 2.96
CA ARG A 178 9.42 27.32 4.39
C ARG A 178 10.81 26.82 4.81
N TYR A 179 11.24 25.65 4.34
CA TYR A 179 12.44 24.96 4.84
C TYR A 179 13.59 24.92 3.84
N GLY A 180 13.34 25.26 2.58
CA GLY A 180 14.29 25.12 1.49
C GLY A 180 14.43 23.69 1.00
N MET A 181 14.84 23.55 -0.27
CA MET A 181 14.89 22.25 -0.97
C MET A 181 15.75 21.20 -0.26
N ARG A 182 16.89 21.59 0.31
CA ARG A 182 17.82 20.67 0.96
C ARG A 182 17.20 20.01 2.19
N GLN A 183 16.54 20.80 3.04
CA GLN A 183 15.91 20.31 4.26
C GLN A 183 14.70 19.43 3.94
N VAL A 184 13.88 19.85 2.97
CA VAL A 184 12.74 19.03 2.50
C VAL A 184 13.23 17.73 1.86
N GLY A 185 14.32 17.78 1.10
CA GLY A 185 14.97 16.59 0.56
C GLY A 185 15.32 15.57 1.63
N HIS A 186 16.01 15.99 2.68
CA HIS A 186 16.33 15.14 3.84
C HIS A 186 15.05 14.62 4.54
N MET A 187 14.06 15.49 4.77
CA MET A 187 12.80 15.09 5.40
C MET A 187 12.03 14.03 4.60
N LEU A 188 11.94 14.16 3.28
CA LEU A 188 11.17 13.25 2.44
C LEU A 188 11.97 11.99 2.05
N TRP A 189 13.24 12.12 1.66
CA TRP A 189 14.02 10.98 1.17
C TRP A 189 14.66 10.16 2.27
N GLU A 190 15.03 10.78 3.40
CA GLU A 190 15.73 10.09 4.48
C GLU A 190 14.81 9.82 5.68
N GLN A 191 14.08 10.82 6.18
CA GLN A 191 13.25 10.64 7.38
C GLN A 191 11.93 9.92 7.09
N TYR A 192 11.24 10.28 6.00
CA TYR A 192 10.07 9.53 5.54
C TYR A 192 10.46 8.21 4.86
N GLY A 193 11.64 8.15 4.25
CA GLY A 193 12.15 6.96 3.57
C GLY A 193 11.50 6.72 2.21
N LEU A 194 11.39 7.77 1.38
CA LEU A 194 10.86 7.62 0.02
C LEU A 194 11.62 6.53 -0.77
N ILE A 195 10.85 5.62 -1.33
CA ILE A 195 11.36 4.66 -2.30
C ILE A 195 11.44 5.34 -3.66
N GLY A 196 12.59 5.24 -4.33
CA GLY A 196 12.86 5.77 -5.67
C GLY A 196 12.16 4.98 -6.79
N GLY A 197 10.85 4.78 -6.69
CA GLY A 197 10.01 4.07 -7.65
C GLY A 197 8.67 4.77 -7.88
N GLY A 198 7.96 4.36 -8.93
CA GLY A 198 6.68 4.98 -9.29
C GLY A 198 6.81 6.48 -9.54
N ARG A 199 5.92 7.29 -8.94
CA ARG A 199 5.90 8.75 -9.15
C ARG A 199 7.01 9.52 -8.44
N SER A 200 7.61 8.99 -7.37
CA SER A 200 8.58 9.76 -6.57
C SER A 200 9.80 10.16 -7.39
N SER A 201 10.30 9.26 -8.24
CA SER A 201 11.47 9.49 -9.09
C SER A 201 11.25 10.61 -10.11
N TYR A 202 10.02 10.72 -10.65
CA TYR A 202 9.69 11.75 -11.65
C TYR A 202 9.35 13.10 -11.00
N HIS A 203 8.63 13.10 -9.89
CA HIS A 203 8.11 14.33 -9.28
C HIS A 203 9.01 14.91 -8.19
N LEU A 204 9.74 14.08 -7.47
CA LEU A 204 10.51 14.47 -6.27
C LEU A 204 12.02 14.24 -6.42
N GLY A 205 12.46 13.69 -7.56
CA GLY A 205 13.87 13.40 -7.82
C GLY A 205 14.78 14.63 -7.84
N HIS A 206 14.22 15.85 -7.91
CA HIS A 206 14.96 17.11 -7.80
C HIS A 206 15.30 17.49 -6.34
N LEU A 207 14.72 16.79 -5.36
CA LEU A 207 14.96 16.97 -3.92
C LEU A 207 15.98 15.97 -3.36
N THR A 208 16.59 15.14 -4.21
CA THR A 208 17.58 14.14 -3.77
C THR A 208 18.80 14.13 -4.69
N ARG A 209 19.85 13.49 -4.21
CA ARG A 209 21.05 13.25 -5.00
C ARG A 209 20.76 12.18 -6.05
N LYS A 210 21.07 12.49 -7.30
CA LYS A 210 21.01 11.53 -8.41
C LYS A 210 22.35 10.84 -8.61
N PHE A 211 22.29 9.62 -9.11
CA PHE A 211 23.46 8.83 -9.47
C PHE A 211 23.34 8.35 -10.92
N PRO A 212 24.46 8.25 -11.67
CA PRO A 212 24.47 7.67 -13.00
C PRO A 212 24.17 6.15 -12.91
N ALA A 213 23.60 5.58 -13.96
CA ALA A 213 23.18 4.17 -13.99
C ALA A 213 24.36 3.21 -13.74
N GLU A 214 25.55 3.58 -14.18
CA GLU A 214 26.79 2.82 -14.03
C GLU A 214 27.13 2.54 -12.56
N ARG A 215 26.69 3.40 -11.63
CA ARG A 215 26.90 3.18 -10.19
C ARG A 215 26.23 1.89 -9.70
N PHE A 216 25.17 1.45 -10.36
CA PHE A 216 24.38 0.28 -10.00
C PHE A 216 24.76 -0.96 -10.84
N ARG A 217 25.81 -0.87 -11.66
CA ARG A 217 26.27 -2.01 -12.46
C ARG A 217 26.66 -3.18 -11.56
N GLY A 218 26.13 -4.36 -11.86
CA GLY A 218 26.38 -5.59 -11.09
C GLY A 218 25.59 -5.69 -9.79
N GLN A 219 24.67 -4.74 -9.52
CA GLN A 219 23.68 -4.88 -8.46
C GLN A 219 22.41 -5.51 -9.03
N ASN A 220 21.74 -6.32 -8.22
CA ASN A 220 20.45 -6.91 -8.54
C ASN A 220 19.54 -6.87 -7.30
N CYS A 221 18.28 -7.22 -7.50
CA CYS A 221 17.26 -7.30 -6.44
C CYS A 221 16.87 -8.76 -6.15
N MET A 222 17.76 -9.72 -6.45
CA MET A 222 17.42 -11.15 -6.41
C MET A 222 16.89 -11.57 -5.04
N LEU A 223 17.55 -11.13 -3.95
CA LEU A 223 17.14 -11.47 -2.59
C LEU A 223 15.81 -10.82 -2.20
N GLU A 224 15.60 -9.56 -2.56
CA GLU A 224 14.35 -8.84 -2.31
C GLU A 224 13.18 -9.46 -3.06
N LEU A 225 13.41 -9.94 -4.29
CA LEU A 225 12.39 -10.58 -5.12
C LEU A 225 12.08 -12.00 -4.65
N LEU A 226 13.07 -12.77 -4.23
CA LEU A 226 12.91 -14.17 -3.79
C LEU A 226 12.42 -14.30 -2.35
N TYR A 227 12.81 -13.40 -1.45
CA TYR A 227 12.50 -13.49 -0.02
C TYR A 227 11.72 -12.28 0.53
N PRO A 228 10.63 -11.85 -0.12
CA PRO A 228 9.85 -10.71 0.34
C PRO A 228 9.21 -11.00 1.71
N HIS A 229 9.27 -10.04 2.63
CA HIS A 229 8.34 -10.07 3.79
C HIS A 229 6.91 -9.69 3.38
N HIS A 230 6.75 -9.00 2.24
CA HIS A 230 5.53 -8.35 1.79
C HIS A 230 5.37 -8.54 0.27
N SER A 231 4.20 -8.92 -0.21
CA SER A 231 3.90 -9.05 -1.65
C SER A 231 2.53 -8.47 -1.99
N HIS A 232 2.21 -8.35 -3.27
CA HIS A 232 0.88 -7.93 -3.72
C HIS A 232 0.36 -8.79 -4.87
N PHE A 233 -0.94 -9.04 -4.88
CA PHE A 233 -1.72 -9.49 -6.03
C PHE A 233 -2.55 -8.32 -6.55
N ASP A 234 -2.58 -8.13 -7.87
CA ASP A 234 -3.40 -7.08 -8.50
C ASP A 234 -4.52 -7.62 -9.39
N LEU A 235 -5.41 -6.71 -9.79
CA LEU A 235 -6.54 -6.96 -10.68
C LEU A 235 -6.17 -7.46 -12.10
N TYR A 236 -4.90 -7.37 -12.49
CA TYR A 236 -4.41 -7.81 -13.79
C TYR A 236 -3.73 -9.19 -13.73
N GLY A 237 -3.68 -9.80 -12.55
CA GLY A 237 -3.06 -11.10 -12.37
C GLY A 237 -1.65 -11.07 -11.82
N ASN A 238 -1.05 -9.90 -11.60
CA ASN A 238 0.37 -9.84 -11.28
C ASN A 238 0.63 -10.28 -9.84
N HIS A 239 1.63 -11.15 -9.64
CA HIS A 239 2.27 -11.34 -8.35
C HIS A 239 3.47 -10.40 -8.28
N ILE A 240 3.35 -9.36 -7.46
CA ILE A 240 4.37 -8.33 -7.27
C ILE A 240 5.10 -8.63 -5.96
N SER A 241 6.40 -8.90 -6.06
CA SER A 241 7.25 -9.09 -4.88
C SER A 241 7.63 -7.73 -4.29
N TRP A 242 7.57 -7.61 -2.96
CA TRP A 242 7.95 -6.38 -2.24
C TRP A 242 7.16 -5.15 -2.71
N PHE A 243 7.87 -4.03 -2.87
CA PHE A 243 7.37 -2.74 -3.34
C PHE A 243 7.68 -2.50 -4.84
N CYS A 244 7.97 -3.55 -5.60
CA CYS A 244 8.42 -3.49 -6.99
C CYS A 244 7.26 -3.24 -7.98
N GLY A 245 6.45 -2.21 -7.74
CA GLY A 245 5.31 -1.86 -8.60
C GLY A 245 5.69 -1.78 -10.07
N GLY A 246 4.95 -2.51 -10.92
CA GLY A 246 5.22 -2.63 -12.37
C GLY A 246 6.14 -3.80 -12.75
N LEU A 247 6.67 -4.55 -11.78
CA LEU A 247 7.42 -5.79 -12.01
C LEU A 247 6.65 -6.97 -11.44
N SER A 248 6.33 -7.93 -12.30
CA SER A 248 5.63 -9.16 -11.94
C SER A 248 6.60 -10.32 -11.98
N ILE A 249 6.63 -11.14 -10.93
CA ILE A 249 7.47 -12.37 -10.91
C ILE A 249 6.77 -13.53 -11.64
N ASP A 250 5.44 -13.56 -11.63
CA ASP A 250 4.56 -14.46 -12.40
C ASP A 250 3.11 -13.99 -12.21
N TYR A 251 2.14 -14.71 -12.76
CA TYR A 251 0.74 -14.51 -12.44
C TYR A 251 0.36 -15.18 -11.10
N TRP A 252 -0.46 -14.51 -10.28
CA TRP A 252 -0.84 -15.04 -8.96
C TRP A 252 -1.65 -16.34 -9.04
N TRP A 253 -2.44 -16.57 -10.10
CA TRP A 253 -3.15 -17.85 -10.29
C TRP A 253 -2.22 -19.01 -10.63
N ARG A 254 -0.95 -18.74 -10.97
CA ARG A 254 0.09 -19.74 -11.22
C ARG A 254 0.98 -19.97 -9.99
N LEU A 255 0.65 -19.40 -8.84
CA LEU A 255 1.43 -19.55 -7.61
C LEU A 255 1.90 -20.99 -7.33
N PRO A 256 1.07 -22.06 -7.45
CA PRO A 256 1.57 -23.41 -7.19
C PRO A 256 2.65 -23.85 -8.19
N GLU A 257 2.55 -23.48 -9.47
CA GLU A 257 3.60 -23.71 -10.46
C GLU A 257 4.84 -22.89 -10.14
N THR A 258 4.68 -21.59 -9.85
CA THR A 258 5.77 -20.67 -9.52
C THR A 258 6.58 -21.19 -8.33
N LEU A 259 5.92 -21.62 -7.25
CA LEU A 259 6.58 -22.19 -6.08
C LEU A 259 7.37 -23.48 -6.41
N ARG A 260 6.83 -24.33 -7.30
CA ARG A 260 7.54 -25.56 -7.75
C ARG A 260 8.76 -25.24 -8.61
N GLU A 261 8.67 -24.27 -9.51
CA GLU A 261 9.79 -23.86 -10.35
C GLU A 261 10.89 -23.18 -9.53
N PHE A 262 10.52 -22.31 -8.58
CA PHE A 262 11.50 -21.66 -7.70
C PHE A 262 12.21 -22.68 -6.81
N ALA A 263 11.50 -23.71 -6.32
CA ALA A 263 12.12 -24.81 -5.57
C ALA A 263 13.14 -25.63 -6.40
N LYS A 264 13.02 -25.62 -7.73
CA LYS A 264 14.00 -26.24 -8.65
C LYS A 264 15.15 -25.29 -9.03
N GLY A 265 15.12 -24.04 -8.60
CA GLY A 265 16.06 -23.00 -9.03
C GLY A 265 15.76 -22.42 -10.41
N ASN A 266 14.55 -22.64 -10.94
CA ASN A 266 14.11 -22.07 -12.21
C ASN A 266 13.43 -20.72 -11.92
N PHE A 267 14.13 -19.63 -12.25
CA PHE A 267 13.64 -18.28 -11.97
C PHE A 267 13.31 -17.54 -13.28
N PRO A 268 12.37 -16.58 -13.27
CA PRO A 268 12.16 -15.71 -14.41
C PRO A 268 13.41 -14.85 -14.67
N PRO A 269 13.62 -14.35 -15.90
CA PRO A 269 14.76 -13.50 -16.25
C PRO A 269 14.93 -12.27 -15.35
N LEU A 270 13.84 -11.79 -14.74
CA LEU A 270 13.87 -10.69 -13.77
C LEU A 270 14.76 -10.98 -12.54
N ILE A 271 14.92 -12.24 -12.15
CA ILE A 271 15.63 -12.68 -10.95
C ILE A 271 17.04 -13.21 -11.29
N GLU A 272 17.28 -13.62 -12.54
CA GLU A 272 18.56 -14.20 -12.99
C GLU A 272 19.67 -13.15 -13.29
N ILE A 273 19.38 -11.85 -13.15
CA ILE A 273 20.28 -10.73 -13.47
C ILE A 273 21.30 -10.46 -12.35
#